data_AF-A0A5E6NSP4-F1
#
_entry.id   AF-A0A5E6NSP4-F1
#
_cell.length_a   1.000
_cell.length_b   1.000
_cell.length_c   1.000
_cell.angle_alpha   90.00
_cell.angle_beta   90.00
_cell.angle_gamma   90.00
#
_symmetry.space_group_name_H-M   'P 1'
#
loop_
_entity.id
_entity.type
_entity.pdbx_description
1 polymer ?
#
loop_
_entity_poly.entity_id
_entity_poly.type
_entity_poly.pdbx_seq_one_letter_code
_entity_poly.pdbx_strand_id
1 'polypeptide(L)'
;MVIGKGHKGGFATLAERKSRLYLALPIANKTAQNANDAINKLLTPLKHWVKTLTFDNGREFSWHEKLAENLDCNTYFANRIIVGKGA
;
A
#
# COMPACT_ATOMS: atom_id res chain seq x y z
N MET A 1 -2.25 5.79 -1.36
CA MET A 1 -3.31 5.54 -2.37
C MET A 1 -4.02 6.84 -2.69
N VAL A 2 -4.33 7.10 -3.95
CA VAL A 2 -5.01 8.33 -4.38
C VAL A 2 -6.42 7.97 -4.85
N ILE A 3 -7.45 8.65 -4.38
CA ILE A 3 -8.85 8.37 -4.74
C ILE A 3 -9.46 9.56 -5.44
N GLY A 4 -10.13 9.31 -6.56
CA GLY A 4 -10.85 10.31 -7.33
C GLY A 4 -12.09 10.82 -6.60
N LYS A 5 -12.53 12.02 -6.97
CA LYS A 5 -13.73 12.66 -6.42
C LYS A 5 -14.95 11.74 -6.53
N GLY A 6 -15.72 11.62 -5.44
CA GLY A 6 -16.90 10.75 -5.40
C GLY A 6 -16.59 9.25 -5.42
N HIS A 7 -15.34 8.86 -5.10
CA HIS A 7 -14.87 7.47 -5.07
C HIS A 7 -14.99 6.72 -6.41
N LYS A 8 -15.08 7.45 -7.54
CA LYS A 8 -15.18 6.91 -8.90
C LYS A 8 -13.79 6.58 -9.47
N GLY A 9 -13.07 5.68 -8.81
CA GLY A 9 -11.73 5.26 -9.21
C GLY A 9 -10.60 5.88 -8.39
N GLY A 10 -9.39 5.39 -8.61
CA GLY A 10 -8.20 5.86 -7.93
C GLY A 10 -6.93 5.23 -8.49
N PHE A 11 -5.82 5.45 -7.80
CA PHE A 11 -4.54 4.82 -8.06
C PHE A 11 -3.99 4.18 -6.79
N ALA A 12 -3.59 2.91 -6.88
CA ALA A 12 -2.63 2.34 -5.96
C ALA A 12 -1.27 2.97 -6.27
N THR A 13 -0.64 3.55 -5.25
CA THR A 13 0.60 4.32 -5.39
C THR A 13 1.63 3.79 -4.40
N LEU A 14 2.84 3.51 -4.87
CA LEU A 14 3.96 3.04 -4.07
C LEU A 14 5.14 3.99 -4.23
N ALA A 15 5.83 4.27 -3.12
CA ALA A 15 7.01 5.11 -3.08
C ALA A 15 8.14 4.36 -2.38
N GLU A 16 9.18 4.01 -3.13
CA GLU A 16 10.41 3.46 -2.56
C GLU A 16 11.35 4.63 -2.22
N ARG A 17 11.77 4.73 -0.96
CA ARG A 17 12.39 5.93 -0.40
C ARG A 17 13.88 6.08 -0.75
N LYS A 18 14.60 4.98 -1.01
CA LYS A 18 16.05 4.99 -1.24
C LYS A 18 16.40 5.34 -2.68
N SER A 19 15.85 4.59 -3.63
CA SER A 19 16.02 4.77 -5.08
C SER A 19 15.14 5.87 -5.65
N ARG A 20 14.09 6.29 -4.91
CA ARG A 20 13.06 7.22 -5.38
C ARG A 20 12.26 6.66 -6.57
N LEU A 21 12.08 5.34 -6.63
CA LEU A 21 11.16 4.70 -7.55
C LEU A 21 9.70 4.95 -7.11
N TYR A 22 8.88 5.44 -8.05
CA TYR A 22 7.45 5.65 -7.85
C TYR A 22 6.66 4.78 -8.82
N LEU A 23 5.71 4.02 -8.30
CA LEU A 23 4.84 3.16 -9.09
C LEU A 23 3.39 3.56 -8.84
N ALA A 24 2.59 3.56 -9.90
CA ALA A 24 1.16 3.83 -9.82
C ALA A 24 0.38 2.88 -10.74
N LEU A 25 -0.73 2.35 -10.26
CA LEU A 25 -1.66 1.55 -11.05
C LEU A 25 -3.10 2.03 -10.81
N PRO A 26 -3.88 2.31 -11.88
CA PRO A 26 -5.27 2.67 -11.71
C PRO A 26 -6.06 1.51 -11.11
N ILE A 27 -6.97 1.83 -10.20
CA ILE A 27 -7.90 0.90 -9.53
C ILE A 27 -9.33 1.42 -9.65
N ALA A 28 -10.28 0.52 -9.84
CA ALA A 28 -11.68 0.88 -10.02
C ALA A 28 -12.32 1.45 -8.74
N ASN A 29 -11.91 0.97 -7.57
CA ASN A 29 -12.39 1.44 -6.27
C ASN A 29 -11.40 1.10 -5.13
N LYS A 30 -11.62 1.71 -3.96
CA LYS A 30 -10.83 1.59 -2.73
C LYS A 30 -11.22 0.33 -1.93
N THR A 31 -11.03 -0.86 -2.49
CA THR A 31 -11.23 -2.13 -1.76
C THR A 31 -9.90 -2.77 -1.39
N ALA A 32 -9.91 -3.60 -0.34
CA ALA A 32 -8.71 -4.32 0.07
C ALA A 32 -8.18 -5.25 -1.02
N GLN A 33 -9.09 -5.95 -1.71
CA GLN A 33 -8.74 -6.80 -2.84
C GLN A 33 -8.07 -6.02 -3.97
N ASN A 34 -8.67 -4.91 -4.44
CA ASN A 34 -8.12 -4.14 -5.55
C ASN A 34 -6.78 -3.49 -5.20
N ALA A 35 -6.60 -3.05 -3.96
CA ALA A 35 -5.31 -2.56 -3.49
C ALA A 35 -4.25 -3.68 -3.49
N ASN A 36 -4.61 -4.87 -2.99
CA ASN A 36 -3.71 -6.03 -2.94
C ASN A 36 -3.28 -6.47 -4.34
N ASP A 37 -4.23 -6.67 -5.25
CA ASP A 37 -3.97 -7.11 -6.62
C ASP A 37 -3.08 -6.10 -7.36
N ALA A 38 -3.32 -4.81 -7.17
CA ALA A 38 -2.52 -3.75 -7.76
C ALA A 38 -1.08 -3.73 -7.22
N ILE A 39 -0.90 -3.82 -5.90
CA ILE A 39 0.43 -3.84 -5.27
C ILE A 39 1.19 -5.08 -5.71
N ASN A 40 0.53 -6.25 -5.70
CA ASN A 40 1.15 -7.51 -6.10
C ASN A 40 1.61 -7.45 -7.56
N LYS A 41 0.76 -6.94 -8.46
CA LYS A 41 1.10 -6.74 -9.88
C LYS A 41 2.29 -5.80 -10.07
N LEU A 42 2.34 -4.70 -9.33
CA LEU A 42 3.43 -3.73 -9.42
C LEU A 42 4.76 -4.29 -8.89
N LEU A 43 4.72 -5.08 -7.82
CA LEU A 43 5.92 -5.51 -7.10
C LEU A 43 6.42 -6.91 -7.44
N THR A 44 5.58 -7.79 -7.99
CA THR A 44 6.01 -9.15 -8.38
C THR A 44 7.25 -9.14 -9.29
N PRO A 45 7.34 -8.28 -10.34
CA PRO A 45 8.54 -8.21 -11.18
C PRO A 45 9.79 -7.71 -10.43
N LEU A 46 9.59 -7.05 -9.29
CA LEU A 46 10.66 -6.45 -8.48
C LEU A 46 10.86 -7.20 -7.15
N LYS A 47 10.21 -8.34 -6.93
CA LYS A 47 10.07 -8.96 -5.60
C LYS A 47 11.41 -9.18 -4.89
N HIS A 48 12.46 -9.53 -5.65
CA HIS A 48 13.79 -9.76 -5.10
C HIS A 48 14.38 -8.52 -4.38
N TRP A 49 13.97 -7.32 -4.79
CA TRP A 49 14.37 -6.04 -4.22
C TRP A 49 13.44 -5.57 -3.09
N VAL A 50 12.24 -6.13 -2.98
CA VAL A 50 11.24 -5.75 -1.97
C VAL A 50 11.54 -6.50 -0.68
N LYS A 51 12.00 -5.80 0.35
CA LYS A 51 12.29 -6.39 1.68
C LYS A 51 11.21 -6.14 2.70
N THR A 52 10.60 -4.96 2.63
CA THR A 52 9.56 -4.55 3.57
C THR A 52 8.53 -3.67 2.87
N LEU A 53 7.27 -3.79 3.26
CA LEU A 53 6.21 -2.84 2.92
C LEU A 53 5.70 -2.16 4.19
N THR A 54 5.45 -0.86 4.11
CA THR A 54 4.88 -0.08 5.21
C THR A 54 3.59 0.57 4.74
N PHE A 55 2.49 0.31 5.45
CA PHE A 55 1.17 0.82 5.16
C PHE A 55 0.75 1.86 6.21
N ASP A 56 -0.20 2.72 5.84
CA ASP A 56 -1.01 3.41 6.84
C ASP A 56 -2.06 2.46 7.43
N ASN A 57 -2.78 2.87 8.47
CA ASN A 57 -3.83 2.06 9.10
C ASN A 57 -5.16 2.04 8.31
N GLY A 58 -5.10 2.22 6.98
CA GLY A 58 -6.23 2.16 6.07
C GLY A 58 -6.79 0.75 5.93
N ARG A 59 -8.12 0.62 5.89
CA ARG A 59 -8.81 -0.68 5.76
C ARG A 59 -8.57 -1.35 4.40
N GLU A 60 -8.16 -0.59 3.40
CA GLU A 60 -7.71 -1.10 2.10
C GLU A 60 -6.45 -1.98 2.19
N PHE A 61 -5.75 -1.99 3.33
CA PHE A 61 -4.54 -2.79 3.52
C PHE A 61 -4.75 -3.99 4.46
N SER A 62 -6.01 -4.35 4.76
CA SER A 62 -6.32 -5.49 5.63
C SER A 62 -5.76 -6.82 5.14
N TRP A 63 -5.53 -6.97 3.83
CA TRP A 63 -4.98 -8.19 3.23
C TRP A 63 -3.43 -8.20 3.14
N HIS A 64 -2.74 -7.35 3.92
CA HIS A 64 -1.28 -7.25 3.98
C HIS A 64 -0.54 -8.58 4.18
N GLU A 65 -1.05 -9.53 4.96
CA GLU A 65 -0.44 -10.86 5.16
C GLU A 65 -0.29 -11.61 3.83
N LYS A 66 -1.32 -11.59 2.99
CA LYS A 66 -1.27 -12.19 1.64
C LYS A 66 -0.22 -11.53 0.74
N LEU A 67 0.04 -10.22 0.91
CA LEU A 67 1.13 -9.56 0.20
C LEU A 67 2.50 -9.98 0.72
N ALA A 68 2.65 -10.11 2.04
CA ALA A 68 3.87 -10.60 2.67
C ALA A 68 4.25 -11.98 2.11
N GLU A 69 3.28 -12.90 2.05
CA GLU A 69 3.48 -14.24 1.50
C GLU A 69 3.86 -14.21 0.01
N ASN A 70 3.09 -13.48 -0.82
CA ASN A 70 3.31 -13.45 -2.26
C ASN A 70 4.65 -12.80 -2.65
N LEU A 71 5.08 -11.79 -1.91
CA LEU A 71 6.27 -11.00 -2.20
C LEU A 71 7.50 -11.45 -1.42
N ASP A 72 7.35 -12.42 -0.52
CA ASP A 72 8.41 -12.90 0.39
C ASP A 72 9.08 -11.72 1.12
N CYS A 73 8.25 -10.90 1.77
CA CYS A 73 8.68 -9.67 2.44
C CYS A 73 7.92 -9.41 3.74
N ASN A 74 8.49 -8.59 4.63
CA ASN A 74 7.81 -8.21 5.86
C ASN A 74 6.83 -7.05 5.63
N THR A 75 5.73 -7.01 6.37
CA THR A 75 4.79 -5.89 6.34
C THR A 75 4.69 -5.19 7.69
N TYR A 76 4.51 -3.87 7.67
CA TYR A 76 4.41 -3.03 8.85
C TYR A 76 3.30 -1.99 8.67
N PHE A 77 2.73 -1.54 9.79
CA PHE A 77 1.82 -0.39 9.83
C PHE A 77 2.48 0.79 10.52
N ALA A 78 2.21 1.99 10.01
CA ALA A 78 2.61 3.22 10.67
C ALA A 78 1.98 3.32 12.06
N ASN A 79 2.78 3.62 13.08
CA ASN A 79 2.27 3.87 14.41
C ASN A 79 1.44 5.18 14.41
N ARG A 80 0.26 5.16 15.03
CA ARG A 80 -0.60 6.34 15.12
C ARG A 80 -0.08 7.22 16.25
N ILE A 81 0.75 8.21 15.94
CA ILE A 81 1.09 9.25 16.93
C ILE A 81 -0.18 10.08 17.18
N ILE A 82 -0.85 9.84 18.30
CA ILE A 82 -1.81 10.80 18.85
C ILE A 82 -0.97 11.83 19.61
N VAL A 83 -0.72 12.98 19.00
CA VAL A 83 -0.24 14.15 19.76
C VAL A 83 -1.36 14.50 20.73
N GLY A 84 -1.05 14.49 22.03
CA GLY A 84 -2.02 14.52 23.12
C GLY A 84 -3.09 15.59 22.98
N LYS A 85 -4.32 15.23 23.40
CA LYS A 85 -5.30 16.21 23.83
C LYS A 85 -4.65 17.04 24.94
N GLY A 86 -4.34 18.30 24.64
CA GLY A 86 -4.16 19.30 25.68
C GLY A 86 -5.51 19.54 26.35
N ALA A 87 -5.56 19.27 27.64
CA ALA A 87 -6.46 19.87 28.62
C ALA A 87 -5.65 19.99 29.91
#